data_AF-A0A930YTD2-F1
#
_entry.id   AF-A0A930YTD2-F1
#
_cell.length_a   1.000
_cell.length_b   1.000
_cell.length_c   1.000
_cell.angle_alpha   90.00
_cell.angle_beta   90.00
_cell.angle_gamma   90.00
#
_symmetry.space_group_name_H-M   'P 1'
#
loop_
_entity.id
_entity.type
_entity.pdbx_description
1 polymer ?
#
loop_
_entity_poly.entity_id
_entity_poly.type
_entity_poly.pdbx_seq_one_letter_code
_entity_poly.pdbx_strand_id
1 'polypeptide(L)'
;MELREYMSIRRSYNLVRRVVPANRRLTFEEFAILCRLNVKGAPVKTSEIAEYQSALRPTITHRTSHLARLGFIKRDEGAIDRRNV
;
A
#
# COMPACT_ATOMS: atom_id res chain seq x y z
N MET A 1 -14.13 -13.10 1.39
CA MET A 1 -13.45 -13.11 2.70
C MET A 1 -14.50 -12.87 3.74
N GLU A 2 -14.57 -13.72 4.75
CA GLU A 2 -15.53 -13.59 5.84
C GLU A 2 -15.20 -12.38 6.71
N LEU A 3 -16.20 -11.63 7.19
CA LEU A 3 -16.01 -10.42 8.00
C LEU A 3 -15.16 -10.70 9.24
N ARG A 4 -15.33 -11.88 9.85
CA ARG A 4 -14.58 -12.31 11.03
C ARG A 4 -13.08 -12.46 10.74
N GLU A 5 -12.72 -13.02 9.59
CA GLU A 5 -11.33 -13.19 9.18
C GLU A 5 -10.67 -11.83 8.92
N TYR A 6 -11.37 -10.95 8.21
CA TYR A 6 -10.92 -9.57 7.98
C TYR A 6 -10.64 -8.83 9.30
N MET A 7 -11.57 -8.91 10.25
CA MET A 7 -11.42 -8.28 11.56
C MET A 7 -10.27 -8.88 12.37
N SER A 8 -10.06 -10.19 12.27
CA SER A 8 -8.91 -10.87 12.90
C SER A 8 -7.59 -10.33 12.36
N ILE A 9 -7.43 -10.29 11.04
CA ILE A 9 -6.21 -9.77 10.38
C ILE A 9 -5.97 -8.30 10.77
N ARG A 10 -7.01 -7.46 10.71
CA ARG A 10 -6.91 -6.03 11.06
C ARG A 10 -6.52 -5.81 12.52
N ARG A 11 -7.01 -6.65 13.45
CA ARG A 11 -6.61 -6.60 14.87
C ARG A 11 -5.16 -7.01 15.06
N SER A 12 -4.74 -8.14 14.47
CA SER A 12 -3.35 -8.62 14.55
C SER A 12 -2.36 -7.60 14.02
N TYR A 13 -2.69 -6.97 12.89
CA TYR A 13 -1.89 -5.87 12.35
C TYR A 13 -1.77 -4.69 13.32
N ASN A 14 -2.89 -4.28 13.92
CA ASN A 14 -2.90 -3.15 14.85
C ASN A 14 -2.08 -3.41 16.13
N LEU A 15 -1.98 -4.66 16.60
CA LEU A 15 -1.12 -5.02 17.73
C LEU A 15 0.35 -4.74 17.39
N VAL A 16 0.82 -5.19 16.22
CA VAL A 16 2.19 -4.94 15.74
C VAL A 16 2.42 -3.45 15.52
N ARG A 17 1.46 -2.76 14.88
CA ARG A 17 1.58 -1.31 14.61
C ARG A 17 1.80 -0.46 15.85
N ARG A 18 1.23 -0.86 17.01
CA ARG A 18 1.37 -0.11 18.28
C ARG A 18 2.80 -0.06 18.78
N VAL A 19 3.58 -1.13 18.59
CA VAL A 19 4.97 -1.23 19.06
C VAL A 19 5.98 -0.62 18.08
N VAL A 20 5.57 -0.33 16.84
CA VAL A 20 6.42 0.31 15.83
C VAL A 20 6.53 1.83 16.11
N PRO A 21 7.72 2.45 16.01
CA PRO A 21 7.89 3.89 16.12
C PRO A 21 7.08 4.68 15.08
N ALA A 22 6.55 5.85 15.46
CA ALA A 22 5.63 6.62 14.61
C ALA A 22 6.18 6.94 13.21
N ASN A 23 7.47 7.24 13.11
CA ASN A 23 8.15 7.53 11.84
C ASN A 23 8.34 6.31 10.92
N ARG A 24 8.02 5.09 11.38
CA ARG A 24 8.08 3.85 10.60
C ARG A 24 6.74 3.13 10.50
N ARG A 25 5.67 3.69 11.08
CA ARG A 25 4.33 3.06 11.09
C ARG A 25 3.70 3.13 9.71
N LEU A 26 3.16 1.99 9.29
CA LEU A 26 2.28 1.91 8.14
C LEU A 26 0.81 1.93 8.59
N THR A 27 -0.07 2.40 7.72
CA THR A 27 -1.51 2.12 7.79
C THR A 27 -1.79 0.69 7.32
N PHE A 28 -2.95 0.14 7.68
CA PHE A 28 -3.32 -1.20 7.22
C PHE A 28 -3.43 -1.25 5.69
N GLU A 29 -3.90 -0.16 5.10
CA GLU A 29 -4.07 -0.01 3.67
C GLU A 29 -2.72 0.08 2.95
N GLU A 30 -1.71 0.74 3.52
CA GLU A 30 -0.33 0.71 3.00
C GLU A 30 0.29 -0.69 3.08
N PHE A 31 0.08 -1.39 4.20
CA PHE A 31 0.51 -2.79 4.33
C PHE A 31 -0.15 -3.68 3.27
N ALA A 32 -1.44 -3.49 3.00
CA ALA A 32 -2.14 -4.21 1.95
C ALA A 32 -1.57 -3.96 0.54
N ILE A 33 -1.04 -2.75 0.27
CA ILE A 33 -0.32 -2.47 -0.99
C ILE A 33 0.93 -3.34 -1.06
N LEU A 34 1.74 -3.40 0.00
CA LEU A 34 2.96 -4.22 0.04
C LEU A 34 2.65 -5.70 -0.20
N CYS A 35 1.61 -6.23 0.45
CA CYS A 35 1.16 -7.60 0.22
C CYS A 35 0.76 -7.82 -1.25
N ARG A 36 0.03 -6.88 -1.86
CA ARG A 36 -0.38 -6.97 -3.27
C ARG A 36 0.82 -6.96 -4.22
N LEU A 37 1.80 -6.08 -3.98
CA LEU A 37 3.04 -6.03 -4.77
C LEU A 37 3.83 -7.33 -4.64
N ASN A 38 3.96 -7.86 -3.42
CA ASN A 38 4.66 -9.11 -3.17
C ASN A 38 3.99 -10.31 -3.86
N VAL A 39 2.66 -10.39 -3.81
CA VAL A 39 1.90 -11.46 -4.48
C VAL A 39 1.99 -11.36 -6.00
N LYS A 40 1.96 -10.13 -6.55
CA LYS A 40 2.02 -9.93 -8.01
C LYS A 40 3.42 -10.15 -8.58
N GLY A 41 4.48 -9.89 -7.80
CA GLY A 41 5.87 -10.13 -8.20
C GLY A 41 6.37 -9.29 -9.39
N ALA A 42 5.60 -8.25 -9.78
CA ALA A 42 5.90 -7.38 -10.91
C ALA A 42 5.49 -5.94 -10.61
N PRO A 43 6.05 -4.93 -11.30
CA PRO A 43 5.62 -3.54 -11.18
C PRO A 43 4.12 -3.37 -11.42
N VAL A 44 3.50 -2.47 -10.66
CA VAL A 44 2.04 -2.25 -10.66
C VAL A 44 1.77 -0.77 -10.84
N LYS A 45 0.85 -0.42 -11.74
CA LYS A 45 0.44 0.97 -11.96
C LYS A 45 -0.36 1.48 -10.76
N THR A 46 -0.18 2.75 -10.42
CA THR A 46 -0.96 3.45 -9.37
C THR A 46 -2.47 3.30 -9.57
N SER A 47 -2.95 3.33 -10.83
CA SER A 47 -4.37 3.13 -11.15
C SER A 47 -4.89 1.74 -10.78
N GLU A 48 -4.09 0.70 -10.98
CA GLU A 48 -4.47 -0.67 -10.64
C GLU A 48 -4.54 -0.87 -9.12
N ILE A 49 -3.63 -0.23 -8.38
CA ILE A 49 -3.69 -0.23 -6.90
C ILE A 49 -4.94 0.53 -6.42
N ALA A 50 -5.31 1.62 -7.11
CA ALA A 50 -6.51 2.40 -6.81
C ALA A 50 -7.79 1.57 -7.00
N GLU A 51 -7.88 0.83 -8.09
CA GLU A 51 -8.97 -0.12 -8.36
C GLU A 51 -9.00 -1.23 -7.30
N TYR A 52 -7.85 -1.84 -7.01
CA TYR A 52 -7.74 -2.92 -6.01
C TYR A 52 -8.21 -2.48 -4.61
N GLN A 53 -7.91 -1.25 -4.21
CA GLN A 53 -8.32 -0.72 -2.91
C GLN A 53 -9.67 0.01 -2.93
N SER A 54 -10.33 0.10 -4.10
CA SER A 54 -11.50 0.93 -4.31
C SER A 54 -11.31 2.35 -3.75
N ALA A 55 -10.15 2.95 -4.03
CA ALA A 55 -9.73 4.25 -3.50
C ALA A 55 -9.37 5.20 -4.64
N LEU A 56 -9.38 6.51 -4.37
CA LEU A 56 -9.00 7.51 -5.35
C LEU A 56 -7.49 7.46 -5.64
N ARG A 57 -7.09 7.76 -6.88
CA ARG A 57 -5.68 7.82 -7.28
C ARG A 57 -4.83 8.72 -6.38
N PRO A 58 -5.26 9.95 -6.01
CA PRO A 58 -4.49 10.79 -5.08
C PRO A 58 -4.22 10.12 -3.73
N THR A 59 -5.17 9.33 -3.21
CA THR A 59 -4.99 8.58 -1.96
C THR A 59 -3.91 7.51 -2.11
N ILE A 60 -3.89 6.80 -3.25
CA ILE A 60 -2.84 5.82 -3.54
C ILE A 60 -1.50 6.50 -3.75
N THR A 61 -1.45 7.63 -4.46
CA THR A 61 -0.22 8.42 -4.64
C THR A 61 0.34 8.86 -3.29
N HIS A 62 -0.50 9.32 -2.36
CA HIS A 62 -0.06 9.67 -1.01
C HIS A 62 0.52 8.45 -0.26
N ARG A 63 -0.18 7.31 -0.27
CA ARG A 63 0.27 6.07 0.39
C ARG A 63 1.57 5.53 -0.19
N THR A 64 1.67 5.46 -1.52
CA THR A 64 2.87 4.98 -2.22
C THR A 64 4.05 5.93 -2.06
N SER A 65 3.81 7.25 -1.97
CA SER A 65 4.86 8.22 -1.62
C SER A 65 5.39 7.98 -0.22
N HIS A 66 4.50 7.71 0.75
CA HIS A 66 4.91 7.37 2.11
C HIS A 66 5.73 6.07 2.16
N LEU A 67 5.28 5.02 1.47
CA LEU A 67 5.99 3.75 1.35
C LEU A 67 7.37 3.92 0.71
N ALA A 68 7.48 4.72 -0.35
CA ALA A 68 8.75 5.01 -1.00
C ALA A 68 9.70 5.77 -0.07
N ARG A 69 9.20 6.77 0.66
CA ARG A 69 9.99 7.52 1.67
C ARG A 69 10.56 6.62 2.77
N LEU A 70 9.82 5.56 3.14
CA LEU A 70 10.28 4.58 4.12
C LEU A 70 11.18 3.47 3.52
N GLY A 71 11.42 3.51 2.21
CA GLY A 71 12.27 2.55 1.50
C GLY A 71 11.62 1.19 1.22
N PHE A 72 10.29 1.06 1.36
CA PHE A 72 9.60 -0.21 1.11
C PHE A 72 9.34 -0.49 -0.37
N ILE A 73 9.25 0.54 -1.19
CA ILE A 73 9.02 0.42 -2.64
C ILE A 73 9.87 1.43 -3.40
N LYS A 74 10.09 1.15 -4.69
CA LYS A 74 10.56 2.14 -5.65
C LYS A 74 9.39 2.59 -6.51
N ARG A 75 9.43 3.85 -6.95
CA ARG A 75 8.46 4.42 -7.90
C ARG A 75 9.24 4.79 -9.14
N ASP A 76 8.81 4.24 -10.27
CA ASP A 76 9.37 4.56 -11.58
C ASP A 76 8.34 5.37 -12.36
N GLU A 77 8.78 6.44 -13.02
CA GLU A 77 7.92 7.18 -13.94
C GLU A 77 7.65 6.31 -15.17
N GLY A 78 6.38 6.20 -15.57
CA GLY A 78 6.03 5.46 -16.77
C GLY A 78 6.72 6.04 -18.01
N ALA A 79 7.55 5.26 -18.69
CA ALA A 79 8.35 5.68 -19.86
C ALA A 79 7.54 6.30 -21.03
N ILE A 80 6.21 6.16 -21.03
CA ILE A 80 5.32 6.54 -22.14
C ILE A 80 4.34 7.67 -21.73
N ASP A 81 4.05 7.86 -20.44
CA ASP A 81 3.13 8.91 -19.99
C ASP A 81 3.55 9.45 -18.61
N ARG A 82 4.06 10.69 -18.61
CA ARG A 82 4.48 11.41 -17.40
C ARG A 82 3.33 11.71 -16.43
N ARG A 83 2.08 11.41 -16.81
CA ARG A 83 0.89 11.52 -15.94
C ARG A 83 0.57 10.23 -15.18
N ASN A 84 1.26 9.12 -15.49
CA ASN A 84 1.17 7.87 -14.75
C ASN A 84 2.40 7.74 -13.83
N VAL A 85 2.30 8.36 -12.65
CA VAL A 85 3.25 8.24 -11.53
C VAL A 85 2.62 7.47 -10.37
#